data_AF-A0A535H379-F1
#
_entry.id   AF-A0A535H379-F1
#
_cell.length_a   1.000
_cell.length_b   1.000
_cell.length_c   1.000
_cell.angle_alpha   90.00
_cell.angle_beta   90.00
_cell.angle_gamma   90.00
#
_symmetry.space_group_name_H-M   'P 1'
#
loop_
_entity.id
_entity.type
_entity.pdbx_description
1 polymer ?
#
loop_
_entity_poly.entity_id
_entity_poly.type
_entity_poly.pdbx_seq_one_letter_code
_entity_poly.pdbx_strand_id
1 'polypeptide(L)'
;MNEERTMVLEMLAAGKITIEQANQLIEVLGEPSLSTAEQWAGQRQREERGTPHLEPLEPVEPLDHRRRTNFTLDQMIELSEHEVDPSYLRSLRDAGLTDLTVDEIEHEVDPSYFAKLREAGLHDLSVNQIIELSEHEVDPSYFAKLREAGITDLTVDQLVELSEHDIKPGYLIKVRQAGLTDLDFDAIVELSEHDIKPSYISRLREAGLYNLSVEEVIELNEHDIKPSYVKALHDAGMEDLTIGQLIELSEHEVDPSYLKALQGGAN
;
A
#
# COMPACT_ATOMS: atom_id res chain seq x y z
N MET A 1 -20.62 41.86 35.71
CA MET A 1 -20.46 40.83 34.66
C MET A 1 -19.89 39.61 35.35
N ASN A 2 -20.53 38.45 35.22
CA ASN A 2 -19.96 37.20 35.75
C ASN A 2 -18.73 36.78 34.94
N GLU A 3 -17.74 36.18 35.59
CA GLU A 3 -16.51 35.69 34.96
C GLU A 3 -16.81 34.69 33.82
N GLU A 4 -17.84 33.87 34.00
CA GLU A 4 -18.29 32.84 33.05
C GLU A 4 -18.80 33.43 31.72
N ARG A 5 -19.56 34.52 31.75
CA ARG A 5 -20.02 35.21 30.53
C ARG A 5 -18.86 35.83 29.75
N THR A 6 -17.87 36.35 30.47
CA THR A 6 -16.66 36.91 29.85
C THR A 6 -15.90 35.82 29.10
N MET A 7 -15.77 34.64 29.69
CA MET A 7 -15.11 33.50 29.05
C MET A 7 -15.86 33.02 27.79
N VAL A 8 -17.20 32.96 27.82
CA VAL A 8 -18.00 32.62 26.62
C VAL A 8 -17.80 33.65 25.51
N LEU A 9 -17.75 34.94 25.84
CA LEU A 9 -17.50 36.01 24.85
C LEU A 9 -16.07 36.00 24.30
N GLU A 10 -15.08 35.67 25.11
CA GLU A 10 -13.70 35.49 24.65
C GLU A 10 -13.57 34.27 23.73
N MET A 11 -14.27 33.17 24.04
CA MET A 11 -14.32 32.00 23.17
C MET A 11 -15.01 32.32 21.84
N LEU A 12 -16.07 33.14 21.85
CA LEU A 12 -16.73 33.61 20.63
C LEU A 12 -15.82 34.55 19.81
N ALA A 13 -15.14 35.50 20.46
CA ALA A 13 -14.22 36.44 19.82
C ALA A 13 -12.98 35.75 19.25
N ALA A 14 -12.52 34.68 19.90
CA ALA A 14 -11.44 33.82 19.42
C ALA A 14 -11.90 32.83 18.34
N GLY A 15 -13.20 32.81 17.98
CA GLY A 15 -13.77 31.90 16.98
C GLY A 15 -13.79 30.43 17.41
N LYS A 16 -13.62 30.15 18.70
CA LYS A 16 -13.62 28.79 19.27
C LYS A 16 -15.03 28.21 19.37
N ILE A 17 -16.05 29.05 19.40
CA ILE A 17 -17.48 28.67 19.41
C ILE A 17 -18.27 29.56 18.45
N THR A 18 -19.39 29.03 17.95
CA THR A 18 -20.33 29.80 17.11
C THR A 18 -21.22 30.71 17.96
N ILE A 19 -21.88 31.68 17.31
CA ILE A 19 -22.87 32.54 17.97
C ILE A 19 -24.01 31.70 18.57
N GLU A 20 -24.44 30.64 17.88
CA GLU A 20 -25.45 29.69 18.35
C GLU A 20 -25.00 29.00 19.66
N GLN A 21 -23.78 28.49 19.69
CA GLN A 21 -23.19 27.83 20.85
C GLN A 21 -22.97 28.79 22.02
N ALA A 22 -22.52 30.02 21.73
CA ALA A 22 -22.39 31.06 22.75
C ALA A 22 -23.75 31.41 23.37
N ASN A 23 -24.81 31.47 22.56
CA ASN A 23 -26.16 31.73 23.05
C ASN A 23 -26.69 30.58 23.92
N GLN A 24 -26.47 29.32 23.52
CA GLN A 24 -26.85 28.14 24.33
C GLN A 24 -26.12 28.12 25.67
N LEU A 25 -24.83 28.43 25.70
CA LEU A 25 -24.04 28.51 26.94
C LEU A 25 -24.53 29.63 27.85
N ILE A 26 -24.85 30.80 27.29
CA ILE A 26 -25.38 31.95 28.06
C ILE A 26 -26.77 31.64 28.63
N GLU A 27 -27.60 30.89 27.90
CA GLU A 27 -28.93 30.47 28.35
C GLU A 27 -28.85 29.48 29.54
N VAL A 28 -27.91 28.53 29.49
CA VAL A 28 -27.66 27.59 30.61
C VAL A 28 -27.15 28.31 31.87
N LEU A 29 -26.41 29.41 31.71
CA LEU A 29 -25.94 30.25 32.81
C LEU A 29 -27.06 31.14 33.41
N GLY A 30 -28.29 31.05 32.89
CA GLY A 30 -29.44 31.83 33.38
C GLY A 30 -29.34 33.32 33.06
N GLU A 31 -28.45 33.72 32.16
CA GLU A 31 -28.27 35.11 31.75
C GLU A 31 -29.06 35.44 30.47
N PRO A 32 -29.52 36.69 30.32
CA PRO A 32 -30.24 37.09 29.12
C PRO A 32 -29.33 36.95 27.89
N SER A 33 -29.87 36.27 26.87
CA SER A 33 -29.21 36.01 25.58
C SER A 33 -28.69 37.30 24.93
N LEU A 34 -27.69 37.17 24.05
CA LEU A 34 -27.01 38.31 23.43
C LEU A 34 -27.96 39.20 22.62
N SER A 35 -29.04 38.64 22.07
CA SER A 35 -30.09 39.41 21.37
C SER A 35 -30.88 40.36 22.30
N THR A 36 -30.92 40.08 23.60
CA THR A 36 -31.60 40.91 24.59
C THR A 36 -30.71 42.07 25.04
N ALA A 37 -29.38 41.89 25.06
CA ALA A 37 -28.42 42.93 25.43
C ALA A 37 -28.36 44.07 24.40
N GLU A 38 -28.59 43.77 23.12
CA GLU A 38 -28.68 44.76 22.03
C GLU A 38 -29.89 45.69 22.17
N GLN A 39 -30.98 45.22 22.79
CA GLN A 39 -32.16 46.07 23.06
C GLN A 39 -31.92 47.16 24.12
N TRP A 40 -30.92 46.98 25.00
CA TRP A 40 -30.54 47.96 26.02
C TRP A 40 -29.57 49.03 25.51
N ALA A 41 -28.91 48.80 24.36
CA ALA A 41 -28.12 49.81 23.67
C ALA A 41 -29.01 50.81 22.89
N GLY A 42 -30.21 50.39 22.47
CA GLY A 42 -31.14 51.19 21.67
C GLY A 42 -31.82 52.37 22.39
N GLN A 43 -31.62 52.55 23.70
CA GLN A 43 -32.21 53.66 24.48
C GLN A 43 -31.23 54.81 24.78
N ARG A 44 -29.95 54.72 24.40
CA ARG A 44 -28.98 55.82 24.56
C ARG A 44 -28.30 56.18 23.26
N GLN A 45 -28.93 57.09 22.50
CA GLN A 45 -28.32 58.16 21.69
C GLN A 45 -29.22 58.48 20.50
N ARG A 46 -30.31 59.16 20.85
CA ARG A 46 -30.97 60.13 19.99
C ARG A 46 -30.20 61.44 20.17
N GLU A 47 -29.05 61.60 19.52
CA GLU A 47 -28.36 62.90 19.39
C GLU A 47 -27.47 62.87 18.13
N GLU A 48 -27.96 63.57 17.12
CA GLU A 48 -27.38 63.73 15.79
C GLU A 48 -26.06 64.50 15.83
N ARG A 49 -25.08 64.09 15.01
CA ARG A 49 -24.19 64.99 14.24
C ARG A 49 -23.34 64.22 13.21
N GLY A 50 -23.75 64.35 11.94
CA GLY A 50 -22.92 64.35 10.73
C GLY A 50 -21.94 63.20 10.50
N THR A 51 -22.38 62.12 9.87
CA THR A 51 -21.51 61.12 9.24
C THR A 51 -21.25 61.48 7.77
N PRO A 52 -20.00 61.39 7.26
CA PRO A 52 -19.73 61.46 5.82
C PRO A 52 -20.31 60.21 5.14
N HIS A 53 -20.82 60.39 3.93
CA HIS A 53 -21.44 59.32 3.14
C HIS A 53 -20.36 58.27 2.79
N LEU A 54 -20.35 57.16 3.52
CA LEU A 54 -19.62 55.95 3.15
C LEU A 54 -20.45 55.24 2.08
N GLU A 55 -19.83 54.97 0.93
CA GLU A 55 -20.46 54.16 -0.11
C GLU A 55 -20.89 52.80 0.47
N PRO A 56 -22.04 52.24 0.03
CA PRO A 56 -22.47 50.93 0.46
C PRO A 56 -21.36 49.90 0.20
N LEU A 57 -20.86 49.26 1.25
CA LEU A 57 -19.98 48.11 1.08
C LEU A 57 -20.73 47.07 0.27
N GLU A 58 -20.16 46.65 -0.87
CA GLU A 58 -20.73 45.54 -1.62
C GLU A 58 -20.86 44.32 -0.69
N PRO A 59 -21.92 43.52 -0.83
CA PRO A 59 -22.08 42.31 -0.03
C PRO A 59 -20.81 41.47 -0.17
N VAL A 60 -20.09 41.29 0.94
CA VAL A 60 -18.99 40.33 0.98
C VAL A 60 -19.64 38.98 0.73
N GLU A 61 -19.35 38.35 -0.41
CA GLU A 61 -19.83 36.99 -0.67
C GLU A 61 -19.42 36.12 0.53
N PRO A 62 -20.32 35.26 1.05
CA PRO A 62 -19.96 34.34 2.12
C PRO A 62 -18.72 33.56 1.69
N LEU A 63 -17.66 33.62 2.50
CA LEU A 63 -16.48 32.78 2.31
C LEU A 63 -16.94 31.35 2.06
N ASP A 64 -16.60 30.83 0.87
CA ASP A 64 -16.96 29.49 0.46
C ASP A 64 -16.40 28.48 1.48
N HIS A 65 -17.24 27.98 2.38
CA HIS A 65 -16.87 26.97 3.38
C HIS A 65 -16.64 25.57 2.78
N ARG A 66 -16.47 25.47 1.45
CA ARG A 66 -16.17 24.22 0.78
C ARG A 66 -14.80 23.70 1.24
N ARG A 67 -14.85 22.49 1.81
CA ARG A 67 -13.76 21.57 2.21
C ARG A 67 -13.31 21.64 3.69
N ARG A 68 -14.26 21.64 4.62
CA ARG A 68 -14.05 20.97 5.91
C ARG A 68 -14.63 19.56 5.81
N THR A 69 -13.84 18.54 6.10
CA THR A 69 -14.38 17.22 6.47
C THR A 69 -15.19 17.44 7.75
N ASN A 70 -16.52 17.32 7.67
CA ASN A 70 -17.38 17.52 8.82
C ASN A 70 -17.58 16.16 9.51
N PHE A 71 -16.77 15.90 10.54
CA PHE A 71 -17.00 14.77 11.45
C PHE A 71 -18.20 15.06 12.37
N THR A 72 -18.98 14.04 12.72
CA THR A 72 -19.97 14.15 13.80
C THR A 72 -19.27 14.27 15.16
N LEU A 73 -20.01 14.65 16.21
CA LEU A 73 -19.44 14.69 17.56
C LEU A 73 -18.92 13.31 17.99
N ASP A 74 -19.67 12.25 17.69
CA ASP A 74 -19.28 10.87 18.03
C ASP A 74 -17.99 10.47 17.28
N GLN A 75 -17.88 10.80 15.99
CA GLN A 75 -16.66 10.57 15.20
C GLN A 75 -15.46 11.37 15.71
N MET A 76 -15.67 12.59 16.21
CA MET A 76 -14.59 13.37 16.83
C MET A 76 -14.12 12.75 18.15
N ILE A 77 -15.04 12.17 18.93
CA ILE A 77 -14.72 11.44 20.16
C ILE A 77 -13.91 10.19 19.80
N GLU A 78 -14.38 9.41 18.84
CA GLU A 78 -13.73 8.18 18.36
C GLU A 78 -12.30 8.44 17.84
N LEU A 79 -12.12 9.44 16.96
CA LEU A 79 -10.78 9.86 16.51
C LEU A 79 -9.89 10.31 17.68
N SER A 80 -10.45 10.97 18.69
CA SER A 80 -9.71 11.38 19.87
C SER A 80 -9.35 10.21 20.80
N GLU A 81 -10.20 9.18 20.87
CA GLU A 81 -9.94 7.95 21.64
C GLU A 81 -8.82 7.13 21.02
N HIS A 82 -8.73 7.13 19.69
CA HIS A 82 -7.63 6.53 18.92
C HIS A 82 -6.40 7.46 18.77
N GLU A 83 -6.34 8.55 19.54
CA GLU A 83 -5.20 9.49 19.58
C GLU A 83 -4.84 10.15 18.24
N VAL A 84 -5.79 10.21 17.29
CA VAL A 84 -5.55 10.77 15.95
C VAL A 84 -5.28 12.28 16.03
N ASP A 85 -4.07 12.70 15.62
CA ASP A 85 -3.64 14.08 15.70
C ASP A 85 -4.30 14.98 14.62
N PRO A 86 -4.82 16.19 14.94
CA PRO A 86 -5.38 17.11 13.95
C PRO A 86 -4.40 17.59 12.86
N SER A 87 -3.10 17.47 13.06
CA SER A 87 -2.08 17.70 12.03
C SER A 87 -1.98 16.53 11.05
N TYR A 88 -2.23 15.29 11.48
CA TYR A 88 -2.36 14.13 10.61
C TYR A 88 -3.61 14.25 9.70
N LEU A 89 -4.75 14.65 10.25
CA LEU A 89 -5.95 14.94 9.43
C LEU A 89 -5.68 16.05 8.38
N ARG A 90 -4.84 17.02 8.72
CA ARG A 90 -4.42 18.07 7.78
C ARG A 90 -3.51 17.52 6.70
N SER A 91 -2.53 16.66 7.03
CA SER A 91 -1.62 16.08 6.05
C SER A 91 -2.34 15.11 5.10
N LEU A 92 -3.34 14.35 5.57
CA LEU A 92 -4.23 13.56 4.71
C LEU A 92 -4.95 14.46 3.70
N ARG A 93 -5.55 15.57 4.16
CA ARG A 93 -6.21 16.54 3.27
C ARG A 93 -5.24 17.17 2.27
N ASP A 94 -4.04 17.53 2.70
CA ASP A 94 -3.02 18.14 1.85
C ASP A 94 -2.49 17.15 0.80
N ALA A 95 -2.51 15.83 1.10
CA ALA A 95 -2.28 14.74 0.16
C ALA A 95 -3.49 14.46 -0.77
N GLY A 96 -4.61 15.18 -0.58
CA GLY A 96 -5.84 15.03 -1.36
C GLY A 96 -6.75 13.90 -0.89
N LEU A 97 -6.51 13.33 0.29
CA LEU A 97 -7.34 12.29 0.92
C LEU A 97 -8.39 12.96 1.79
N THR A 98 -9.53 13.29 1.17
CA THR A 98 -10.59 14.10 1.82
C THR A 98 -11.90 13.35 2.06
N ASP A 99 -11.99 12.10 1.65
CA ASP A 99 -13.20 11.27 1.72
C ASP A 99 -12.86 9.93 2.38
N LEU A 100 -12.38 10.01 3.62
CA LEU A 100 -11.99 8.85 4.44
C LEU A 100 -13.01 8.64 5.56
N THR A 101 -13.27 7.39 5.90
CA THR A 101 -14.04 7.02 7.10
C THR A 101 -13.19 7.20 8.36
N VAL A 102 -13.82 7.17 9.55
CA VAL A 102 -13.08 7.18 10.81
C VAL A 102 -12.20 5.94 10.93
N ASP A 103 -12.77 4.76 10.66
CA ASP A 103 -12.04 3.49 10.61
C ASP A 103 -10.79 3.59 9.73
N GLU A 104 -10.89 4.13 8.51
CA GLU A 104 -9.73 4.27 7.59
C GLU A 104 -8.66 5.24 8.14
N ILE A 105 -9.06 6.28 8.87
CA ILE A 105 -8.13 7.26 9.46
C ILE A 105 -7.35 6.64 10.62
N GLU A 106 -7.98 5.78 11.42
CA GLU A 106 -7.39 5.12 12.60
C GLU A 106 -6.22 4.19 12.28
N HIS A 107 -6.08 3.76 11.03
CA HIS A 107 -4.94 2.95 10.59
C HIS A 107 -3.64 3.78 10.44
N GLU A 108 -3.70 5.11 10.63
CA GLU A 108 -2.54 6.02 10.69
C GLU A 108 -1.53 5.91 9.54
N VAL A 109 -1.98 5.53 8.34
CA VAL A 109 -1.13 5.40 7.16
C VAL A 109 -0.46 6.73 6.81
N ASP A 110 0.87 6.72 6.70
CA ASP A 110 1.64 7.91 6.31
C ASP A 110 1.12 8.50 4.99
N PRO A 111 0.68 9.77 4.95
CA PRO A 111 0.21 10.41 3.71
C PRO A 111 1.25 10.39 2.58
N SER A 112 2.55 10.34 2.91
CA SER A 112 3.63 10.20 1.93
C SER A 112 3.61 8.83 1.23
N TYR A 113 3.09 7.80 1.87
CA TYR A 113 2.95 6.44 1.32
C TYR A 113 2.01 6.43 0.11
N PHE A 114 0.85 7.10 0.21
CA PHE A 114 -0.10 7.26 -0.89
C PHE A 114 0.55 7.91 -2.13
N ALA A 115 1.36 8.95 -1.92
CA ALA A 115 2.07 9.62 -3.01
C ALA A 115 3.09 8.67 -3.67
N LYS A 116 3.85 7.91 -2.87
CA LYS A 116 4.83 6.93 -3.36
C LYS A 116 4.18 5.78 -4.12
N LEU A 117 3.03 5.27 -3.67
CA LEU A 117 2.27 4.24 -4.40
C LEU A 117 1.83 4.75 -5.79
N ARG A 118 1.34 5.99 -5.86
CA ARG A 118 1.01 6.63 -7.14
C ARG A 118 2.25 6.80 -8.02
N GLU A 119 3.38 7.23 -7.47
CA GLU A 119 4.65 7.34 -8.22
C GLU A 119 5.15 5.97 -8.73
N ALA A 120 4.90 4.89 -7.98
CA ALA A 120 5.16 3.51 -8.41
C ALA A 120 4.18 3.00 -9.48
N GLY A 121 3.16 3.79 -9.83
CA GLY A 121 2.15 3.47 -10.85
C GLY A 121 0.94 2.71 -10.31
N LEU A 122 0.74 2.64 -8.99
CA LEU A 122 -0.46 2.11 -8.35
C LEU A 122 -1.48 3.25 -8.18
N HIS A 123 -2.19 3.57 -9.26
CA HIS A 123 -3.11 4.72 -9.30
C HIS A 123 -4.54 4.38 -8.88
N ASP A 124 -4.96 3.12 -9.06
CA ASP A 124 -6.35 2.68 -8.92
C ASP A 124 -6.60 1.84 -7.66
N LEU A 125 -5.89 2.17 -6.57
CA LEU A 125 -6.08 1.49 -5.28
C LEU A 125 -7.21 2.13 -4.47
N SER A 126 -8.04 1.29 -3.87
CA SER A 126 -8.93 1.71 -2.79
C SER A 126 -8.14 2.06 -1.52
N VAL A 127 -8.74 2.84 -0.62
CA VAL A 127 -8.09 3.19 0.66
C VAL A 127 -7.77 1.94 1.47
N ASN A 128 -8.69 0.98 1.57
CA ASN A 128 -8.46 -0.29 2.25
C ASN A 128 -7.26 -1.08 1.69
N GLN A 129 -7.08 -1.09 0.37
CA GLN A 129 -5.90 -1.72 -0.24
C GLN A 129 -4.59 -0.98 0.08
N ILE A 130 -4.65 0.35 0.23
CA ILE A 130 -3.47 1.13 0.62
C ILE A 130 -3.13 0.86 2.09
N ILE A 131 -4.15 0.77 2.94
CA ILE A 131 -4.01 0.37 4.35
C ILE A 131 -3.37 -1.02 4.42
N GLU A 132 -3.92 -2.01 3.70
CA GLU A 132 -3.39 -3.37 3.64
C GLU A 132 -1.90 -3.40 3.25
N LEU A 133 -1.51 -2.73 2.15
CA LEU A 133 -0.11 -2.64 1.75
C LEU A 133 0.78 -1.97 2.84
N SER A 134 0.24 -0.98 3.55
CA SER A 134 0.95 -0.28 4.62
C SER A 134 1.11 -1.15 5.87
N GLU A 135 0.07 -1.87 6.29
CA GLU A 135 0.08 -2.78 7.44
C GLU A 135 1.07 -3.93 7.26
N HIS A 136 1.18 -4.43 6.02
CA HIS A 136 2.14 -5.45 5.63
C HIS A 136 3.52 -4.88 5.22
N GLU A 137 3.77 -3.59 5.50
CA GLU A 137 5.03 -2.88 5.27
C GLU A 137 5.59 -3.01 3.84
N VAL A 138 4.70 -3.11 2.83
CA VAL A 138 5.12 -3.28 1.43
C VAL A 138 5.74 -1.97 0.92
N ASP A 139 7.03 -2.00 0.59
CA ASP A 139 7.73 -0.84 0.01
C ASP A 139 7.13 -0.49 -1.37
N PRO A 140 6.67 0.75 -1.64
CA PRO A 140 6.11 1.11 -2.94
C PRO A 140 7.07 0.88 -4.13
N SER A 141 8.38 0.94 -3.90
CA SER A 141 9.40 0.64 -4.91
C SER A 141 9.46 -0.86 -5.28
N TYR A 142 8.93 -1.74 -4.43
CA TYR A 142 8.85 -3.18 -4.67
C TYR A 142 8.07 -3.47 -5.95
N PHE A 143 6.89 -2.87 -6.10
CA PHE A 143 6.06 -3.03 -7.29
C PHE A 143 6.75 -2.52 -8.56
N ALA A 144 7.40 -1.35 -8.51
CA ALA A 144 8.15 -0.82 -9.65
C ALA A 144 9.25 -1.79 -10.11
N LYS A 145 9.98 -2.38 -9.15
CA LYS A 145 11.03 -3.37 -9.42
C LYS A 145 10.47 -4.70 -9.93
N LEU A 146 9.31 -5.15 -9.45
CA LEU A 146 8.61 -6.32 -10.01
C LEU A 146 8.24 -6.10 -11.48
N ARG A 147 7.74 -4.91 -11.81
CA ARG A 147 7.46 -4.53 -13.21
C ARG A 147 8.73 -4.53 -14.07
N GLU A 148 9.85 -4.02 -13.56
CA GLU A 148 11.15 -4.10 -14.23
C GLU A 148 11.62 -5.55 -14.42
N ALA A 149 11.25 -6.44 -13.49
CA ALA A 149 11.44 -7.88 -13.62
C ALA A 149 10.48 -8.54 -14.62
N GLY A 150 9.58 -7.79 -15.25
CA GLY A 150 8.57 -8.32 -16.17
C GLY A 150 7.42 -9.04 -15.47
N ILE A 151 7.26 -8.85 -14.15
CA ILE A 151 6.14 -9.37 -13.36
C ILE A 151 5.12 -8.26 -13.23
N THR A 152 3.97 -8.46 -13.87
CA THR A 152 2.87 -7.48 -13.92
C THR A 152 1.57 -8.14 -13.49
N ASP A 153 0.49 -7.34 -13.45
CA ASP A 153 -0.88 -7.85 -13.27
C ASP A 153 -1.13 -8.60 -11.95
N LEU A 154 -0.39 -8.22 -10.91
CA LEU A 154 -0.58 -8.72 -9.55
C LEU A 154 -1.73 -7.97 -8.83
N THR A 155 -2.52 -8.70 -8.05
CA THR A 155 -3.44 -8.10 -7.08
C THR A 155 -2.67 -7.55 -5.87
N VAL A 156 -3.36 -6.79 -5.01
CA VAL A 156 -2.78 -6.29 -3.76
C VAL A 156 -2.42 -7.44 -2.83
N ASP A 157 -3.33 -8.40 -2.64
CA ASP A 157 -3.12 -9.61 -1.85
C ASP A 157 -1.88 -10.37 -2.33
N GLN A 158 -1.70 -10.51 -3.66
CA GLN A 158 -0.52 -11.14 -4.24
C GLN A 158 0.75 -10.34 -4.01
N LEU A 159 0.70 -9.00 -4.08
CA LEU A 159 1.86 -8.16 -3.76
C LEU A 159 2.29 -8.29 -2.31
N VAL A 160 1.31 -8.34 -1.40
CA VAL A 160 1.53 -8.60 0.03
C VAL A 160 2.17 -9.97 0.20
N GLU A 161 1.59 -11.02 -0.38
CA GLU A 161 2.09 -12.39 -0.24
C GLU A 161 3.53 -12.53 -0.78
N LEU A 162 3.85 -11.99 -1.97
CA LEU A 162 5.22 -11.99 -2.47
C LEU A 162 6.20 -11.25 -1.53
N SER A 163 5.74 -10.17 -0.89
CA SER A 163 6.53 -9.40 0.08
C SER A 163 6.74 -10.19 1.37
N GLU A 164 5.70 -10.85 1.90
CA GLU A 164 5.74 -11.69 3.10
C GLU A 164 6.62 -12.93 2.94
N HIS A 165 6.58 -13.55 1.75
CA HIS A 165 7.48 -14.64 1.38
C HIS A 165 8.91 -14.17 1.05
N ASP A 166 9.22 -12.88 1.27
CA ASP A 166 10.54 -12.28 1.07
C ASP A 166 11.08 -12.39 -0.37
N ILE A 167 10.19 -12.57 -1.36
CA ILE A 167 10.55 -12.82 -2.75
C ILE A 167 11.13 -11.54 -3.36
N LYS A 168 12.42 -11.53 -3.68
CA LYS A 168 13.08 -10.31 -4.16
C LYS A 168 12.95 -10.15 -5.68
N PRO A 169 12.68 -8.95 -6.23
CA PRO A 169 12.58 -8.75 -7.69
C PRO A 169 13.88 -9.13 -8.43
N GLY A 170 15.03 -8.92 -7.78
CA GLY A 170 16.33 -9.34 -8.32
C GLY A 170 16.53 -10.86 -8.43
N TYR A 171 15.80 -11.65 -7.64
CA TYR A 171 15.75 -13.11 -7.83
C TYR A 171 14.99 -13.44 -9.12
N LEU A 172 13.80 -12.86 -9.31
CA LEU A 172 12.95 -13.07 -10.49
C LEU A 172 13.64 -12.65 -11.80
N ILE A 173 14.35 -11.52 -11.81
CA ILE A 173 15.17 -11.10 -12.96
C ILE A 173 16.17 -12.20 -13.35
N LYS A 174 16.83 -12.82 -12.36
CA LYS A 174 17.82 -13.87 -12.61
C LYS A 174 17.18 -15.18 -13.04
N VAL A 175 16.03 -15.56 -12.48
CA VAL A 175 15.25 -16.72 -12.92
C VAL A 175 14.90 -16.58 -14.41
N ARG A 176 14.40 -15.41 -14.82
CA ARG A 176 14.10 -15.12 -16.23
C ARG A 176 15.32 -15.18 -17.13
N GLN A 177 16.44 -14.60 -16.68
CA GLN A 177 17.71 -14.66 -17.42
C GLN A 177 18.25 -16.10 -17.55
N ALA A 178 17.97 -16.96 -16.58
CA ALA A 178 18.37 -18.37 -16.61
C ALA A 178 17.56 -19.19 -17.63
N GLY A 179 16.33 -18.77 -17.94
CA GLY A 179 15.52 -19.34 -19.03
C GLY A 179 14.04 -19.51 -18.73
N LEU A 180 13.57 -19.28 -17.49
CA LEU A 180 12.15 -19.37 -17.14
C LEU A 180 11.49 -17.99 -17.27
N THR A 181 10.92 -17.71 -18.43
CA THR A 181 10.39 -16.37 -18.77
C THR A 181 8.89 -16.19 -18.57
N ASP A 182 8.13 -17.27 -18.49
CA ASP A 182 6.68 -17.20 -18.27
C ASP A 182 6.41 -17.58 -16.82
N LEU A 183 6.40 -16.56 -15.96
CA LEU A 183 6.23 -16.70 -14.52
C LEU A 183 4.92 -16.00 -14.13
N ASP A 184 3.91 -16.78 -13.78
CA ASP A 184 2.73 -16.27 -13.08
C ASP A 184 3.00 -16.25 -11.57
N PHE A 185 1.99 -15.81 -10.81
CA PHE A 185 2.09 -15.69 -9.35
C PHE A 185 2.39 -17.04 -8.67
N ASP A 186 1.64 -18.10 -9.02
CA ASP A 186 1.79 -19.42 -8.41
C ASP A 186 3.19 -19.99 -8.69
N ALA A 187 3.67 -19.89 -9.94
CA ALA A 187 5.02 -20.33 -10.30
C ALA A 187 6.12 -19.58 -9.53
N ILE A 188 5.93 -18.28 -9.26
CA ILE A 188 6.90 -17.49 -8.49
C ILE A 188 6.98 -17.99 -7.05
N VAL A 189 5.83 -18.25 -6.43
CA VAL A 189 5.74 -18.77 -5.06
C VAL A 189 6.37 -20.15 -5.00
N GLU A 190 5.99 -21.07 -5.88
CA GLU A 190 6.54 -22.44 -5.93
C GLU A 190 8.07 -22.45 -6.09
N LEU A 191 8.62 -21.66 -7.02
CA LEU A 191 10.07 -21.55 -7.19
C LEU A 191 10.78 -21.10 -5.91
N SER A 192 10.16 -20.19 -5.14
CA SER A 192 10.70 -19.71 -3.87
C SER A 192 10.58 -20.77 -2.77
N GLU A 193 9.43 -21.44 -2.64
CA GLU A 193 9.19 -22.47 -1.63
C GLU A 193 10.10 -23.69 -1.80
N HIS A 194 10.43 -24.05 -3.05
CA HIS A 194 11.35 -25.14 -3.37
C HIS A 194 12.83 -24.69 -3.43
N ASP A 195 13.16 -23.47 -2.97
CA ASP A 195 14.52 -22.93 -2.89
C ASP A 195 15.27 -22.96 -4.25
N ILE A 196 14.55 -22.83 -5.37
CA ILE A 196 15.12 -22.99 -6.71
C ILE A 196 16.07 -21.84 -7.01
N LYS A 197 17.35 -22.16 -7.20
CA LYS A 197 18.38 -21.14 -7.49
C LYS A 197 18.43 -20.83 -8.98
N PRO A 198 18.56 -19.56 -9.40
CA PRO A 198 18.75 -19.21 -10.82
C PRO A 198 19.96 -19.90 -11.48
N SER A 199 21.00 -20.20 -10.68
CA SER A 199 22.17 -20.94 -11.14
C SER A 199 21.90 -22.43 -11.39
N TYR A 200 20.92 -23.03 -10.73
CA TYR A 200 20.48 -24.39 -10.99
C TYR A 200 19.83 -24.48 -12.38
N ILE A 201 18.84 -23.60 -12.65
CA ILE A 201 18.18 -23.46 -13.96
C ILE A 201 19.21 -23.24 -15.07
N SER A 202 20.13 -22.29 -14.89
CA SER A 202 21.16 -21.98 -15.90
C SER A 202 22.05 -23.19 -16.20
N ARG A 203 22.42 -23.96 -15.17
CA ARG A 203 23.27 -25.15 -15.33
C ARG A 203 22.53 -26.34 -15.95
N LEU A 204 21.24 -26.53 -15.67
CA LEU A 204 20.43 -27.54 -16.37
C LEU A 204 20.40 -27.23 -17.88
N ARG A 205 20.23 -25.96 -18.23
CA ARG A 205 20.31 -25.50 -19.62
C ARG A 205 21.68 -25.74 -20.26
N GLU A 206 22.77 -25.43 -19.55
CA GLU A 206 24.14 -25.74 -20.00
C GLU A 206 24.41 -27.25 -20.13
N ALA A 207 23.68 -28.07 -19.37
CA ALA A 207 23.76 -29.54 -19.41
C ALA A 207 22.93 -30.16 -20.54
N GLY A 208 22.17 -29.35 -21.29
CA GLY A 208 21.39 -29.80 -22.46
C GLY A 208 19.87 -29.82 -22.27
N LEU A 209 19.35 -29.48 -21.08
CA LEU A 209 17.91 -29.39 -20.85
C LEU A 209 17.40 -27.98 -21.15
N TYR A 210 16.83 -27.82 -22.35
CA TYR A 210 16.26 -26.57 -22.81
C TYR A 210 14.73 -26.58 -22.64
N ASN A 211 14.14 -25.38 -22.49
CA ASN A 211 12.69 -25.18 -22.48
C ASN A 211 11.94 -25.96 -21.37
N LEU A 212 12.57 -26.13 -20.21
CA LEU A 212 11.92 -26.72 -19.04
C LEU A 212 10.78 -25.82 -18.54
N SER A 213 9.68 -26.43 -18.11
CA SER A 213 8.65 -25.75 -17.32
C SER A 213 9.14 -25.49 -15.89
N VAL A 214 8.39 -24.70 -15.12
CA VAL A 214 8.67 -24.45 -13.71
C VAL A 214 8.55 -25.75 -12.91
N GLU A 215 7.50 -26.53 -13.17
CA GLU A 215 7.23 -27.81 -12.54
C GLU A 215 8.34 -28.82 -12.85
N GLU A 216 8.84 -28.89 -14.08
CA GLU A 216 9.95 -29.79 -14.44
C GLU A 216 11.25 -29.40 -13.73
N VAL A 217 11.52 -28.09 -13.55
CA VAL A 217 12.69 -27.63 -12.78
C VAL A 217 12.56 -28.00 -11.31
N ILE A 218 11.37 -27.85 -10.74
CA ILE A 218 11.07 -28.22 -9.35
C ILE A 218 11.23 -29.74 -9.18
N GLU A 219 10.63 -30.54 -10.06
CA GLU A 219 10.71 -32.01 -10.02
C GLU A 219 12.18 -32.48 -10.06
N LEU A 220 12.98 -31.93 -10.97
CA LEU A 220 14.42 -32.24 -11.02
C LEU A 220 15.16 -31.86 -9.73
N ASN A 221 14.80 -30.74 -9.09
CA ASN A 221 15.41 -30.29 -7.85
C ASN A 221 15.01 -31.17 -6.66
N GLU A 222 13.74 -31.56 -6.57
CA GLU A 222 13.21 -32.44 -5.52
C GLU A 222 13.84 -33.84 -5.56
N HIS A 223 14.14 -34.35 -6.75
CA HIS A 223 14.83 -35.62 -6.95
C HIS A 223 16.37 -35.50 -6.97
N ASP A 224 16.92 -34.38 -6.48
CA ASP A 224 18.36 -34.13 -6.35
C ASP A 224 19.14 -34.27 -7.67
N ILE A 225 18.50 -34.03 -8.82
CA ILE A 225 19.11 -34.19 -10.13
C ILE A 225 20.16 -33.11 -10.35
N LYS A 226 21.42 -33.53 -10.36
CA LYS A 226 22.55 -32.62 -10.56
C LYS A 226 22.72 -32.29 -12.04
N PRO A 227 22.94 -31.03 -12.42
CA PRO A 227 23.25 -30.68 -13.81
C PRO A 227 24.49 -31.41 -14.37
N SER A 228 25.46 -31.75 -13.50
CA SER A 228 26.62 -32.56 -13.89
C SER A 228 26.26 -34.01 -14.25
N TYR A 229 25.22 -34.58 -13.64
CA TYR A 229 24.72 -35.91 -13.96
C TYR A 229 24.08 -35.91 -15.35
N VAL A 230 23.19 -34.94 -15.60
CA VAL A 230 22.56 -34.74 -16.91
C VAL A 230 23.61 -34.56 -18.01
N LYS A 231 24.60 -33.68 -17.78
CA LYS A 231 25.70 -33.47 -18.71
C LYS A 231 26.48 -34.75 -19.00
N ALA A 232 26.75 -35.56 -17.98
CA ALA A 232 27.49 -36.81 -18.15
C ALA A 232 26.70 -37.87 -18.95
N LEU A 233 25.37 -37.92 -18.80
CA LEU A 233 24.50 -38.75 -19.65
C LEU A 233 24.51 -38.26 -21.11
N HIS A 234 24.42 -36.95 -21.31
CA HIS A 234 24.52 -36.34 -22.64
C HIS A 234 25.88 -36.64 -23.30
N ASP A 235 27.00 -36.47 -22.58
CA ASP A 235 28.36 -36.81 -23.04
C ASP A 235 28.55 -38.32 -23.32
N ALA A 236 27.69 -39.18 -22.74
CA ALA A 236 27.61 -40.61 -23.02
C ALA A 236 26.66 -40.96 -24.17
N GLY A 237 26.10 -39.96 -24.87
CA GLY A 237 25.20 -40.13 -26.02
C GLY A 237 23.75 -40.42 -25.65
N MET A 238 23.34 -40.16 -24.40
CA MET A 238 21.95 -40.30 -23.95
C MET A 238 21.27 -38.94 -23.86
N GLU A 239 21.06 -38.32 -25.02
CA GLU A 239 20.53 -36.95 -25.15
C GLU A 239 18.99 -36.93 -25.14
N ASP A 240 18.34 -38.01 -25.56
CA ASP A 240 16.87 -38.10 -25.76
C ASP A 240 16.12 -38.72 -24.56
N LEU A 241 16.49 -38.35 -23.33
CA LEU A 241 15.82 -38.82 -22.12
C LEU A 241 14.69 -37.87 -21.69
N THR A 242 13.55 -38.43 -21.31
CA THR A 242 12.50 -37.66 -20.63
C THR A 242 12.93 -37.32 -19.20
N ILE A 243 12.32 -36.30 -18.58
CA ILE A 243 12.57 -35.94 -17.17
C ILE A 243 12.38 -37.14 -16.24
N GLY A 244 11.26 -37.87 -16.39
CA GLY A 244 11.02 -39.09 -15.61
C GLY A 244 12.07 -40.17 -15.80
N GLN A 245 12.63 -40.34 -17.01
CA GLN A 245 13.72 -41.29 -17.24
C GLN A 245 15.04 -40.84 -16.60
N LEU A 246 15.34 -39.54 -16.63
CA LEU A 246 16.50 -38.97 -15.93
C LEU A 246 16.41 -39.23 -14.43
N ILE A 247 15.22 -39.01 -13.86
CA ILE A 247 14.93 -39.26 -12.45
C ILE A 247 15.08 -40.74 -12.12
N GLU A 248 14.44 -41.64 -12.87
CA GLU A 248 14.51 -43.09 -12.64
C GLU A 248 15.96 -43.60 -12.67
N LEU A 249 16.77 -43.15 -13.64
CA LEU A 249 18.18 -43.50 -13.71
C LEU A 249 18.98 -42.98 -12.51
N SER A 250 18.71 -41.75 -12.06
CA SER A 250 19.37 -41.15 -10.90
C SER A 250 19.01 -41.87 -9.60
N GLU A 251 17.73 -42.16 -9.38
CA GLU A 251 17.22 -42.87 -8.20
C GLU A 251 17.78 -44.30 -8.08
N HIS A 252 18.07 -44.93 -9.22
CA HIS A 252 18.66 -46.26 -9.28
C HIS A 252 20.20 -46.23 -9.35
N GLU A 253 20.81 -45.06 -9.11
CA GLU A 253 22.26 -44.84 -9.09
C GLU A 253 22.96 -45.32 -10.37
N VAL A 254 22.29 -45.20 -11.52
CA VAL A 254 22.84 -45.63 -12.80
C VAL A 254 23.93 -44.64 -13.23
N ASP A 255 25.18 -45.08 -13.13
CA ASP A 255 26.34 -44.26 -13.47
C ASP A 255 26.52 -44.13 -15.01
N PRO A 256 26.80 -42.94 -15.55
CA PRO A 256 27.04 -42.75 -16.98
C PRO A 256 28.20 -43.63 -17.53
N SER A 257 29.19 -43.97 -16.71
CA SER A 257 30.25 -44.90 -17.09
C SER A 257 29.77 -46.34 -17.25
N TYR A 258 28.77 -46.77 -16.47
CA TYR A 258 28.12 -48.08 -16.64
C TYR A 258 27.42 -48.16 -18.01
N LEU A 259 26.69 -47.11 -18.37
CA LEU A 259 26.01 -47.00 -19.67
C LEU A 259 26.99 -47.00 -20.84
N LYS A 260 28.09 -46.24 -20.72
CA LYS A 260 29.17 -46.22 -21.71
C LYS A 260 29.84 -47.59 -21.89
N ALA A 261 30.01 -48.35 -20.80
CA ALA A 261 30.58 -49.69 -20.86
C ALA A 261 29.67 -50.67 -21.62
N LEU A 262 28.34 -50.56 -21.46
CA LEU A 262 27.37 -51.37 -22.23
C LEU A 262 27.42 -51.05 -23.74
N GLN A 263 27.56 -49.78 -24.11
CA GLN A 263 27.67 -49.38 -25.52
C GLN A 263 29.02 -49.77 -26.15
N GLY A 264 30.11 -49.70 -25.38
CA GLY A 264 31.46 -50.06 -25.85
C GLY A 264 31.70 -51.57 -26.00
N GLY A 265 30.88 -52.42 -25.39
CA GLY A 265 30.96 -53.88 -25.49
C GLY A 265 30.34 -54.48 -26.76
N ALA A 266 29.80 -53.65 -27.66
CA ALA A 266 29.11 -54.07 -28.88
C ALA A 266 29.98 -54.08 -30.15
N ASN A 267 31.32 -54.11 -30.02
CA ASN A 267 32.27 -54.21 -31.15
C ASN A 267 32.93 -55.59 -31.23
#